data_AF-A0A126QRH5-F1
#
_entry.id   AF-A0A126QRH5-F1
#
_cell.length_a   1.000
_cell.length_b   1.000
_cell.length_c   1.000
_cell.angle_alpha   90.00
_cell.angle_beta   90.00
_cell.angle_gamma   90.00
#
_symmetry.space_group_name_H-M   'P 1'
#
loop_
_entity.id
_entity.type
_entity.pdbx_description
1 polymer ?
#
loop_
_entity_poly.entity_id
_entity_poly.type
_entity_poly.pdbx_seq_one_letter_code
_entity_poly.pdbx_strand_id
1 'polypeptide(L)'
;MVSDNKTLDKVYTADNHKDLMEAYGDWAENYDADTVEAFGYVAPEITARALERVVPVTSARILDAGCGTGQVAEALRSKGYGDLHALDYSSDMLKVAEEKKVYRSLKQADLSKPLDIEDDAYDAVVCVGTLTYGHVDAAAFDELIRVTRPDGHICFTIREGAYEDYGYRDRMIALERADAWELVSMEDADYLRNENVGCKLCTYKVTAGGSPAVPA
;
A
#
# COMPACT_ATOMS: atom_id res chain seq x y z
N MET A 1 13.86 5.07 -22.18
CA MET A 1 12.95 4.48 -23.20
C MET A 1 11.68 4.22 -22.44
N VAL A 2 10.60 4.95 -22.76
CA VAL A 2 9.27 4.62 -22.20
C VAL A 2 8.99 3.18 -22.59
N SER A 3 8.59 2.32 -21.66
CA SER A 3 8.37 0.89 -21.94
C SER A 3 7.57 0.68 -23.21
N ASP A 4 7.90 -0.40 -23.90
CA ASP A 4 7.14 -0.88 -25.05
C ASP A 4 5.65 -0.88 -24.70
N ASN A 5 4.87 -0.14 -25.50
CA ASN A 5 3.41 0.07 -25.39
C ASN A 5 2.62 -1.21 -25.05
N LYS A 6 3.16 -2.38 -25.41
CA LYS A 6 2.61 -3.71 -25.12
C LYS A 6 2.46 -4.02 -23.63
N THR A 7 3.37 -3.57 -22.77
CA THR A 7 3.33 -3.91 -21.33
C THR A 7 2.26 -3.09 -20.61
N LEU A 8 2.16 -1.80 -20.95
CA LEU A 8 1.07 -0.93 -20.48
C LEU A 8 -0.29 -1.41 -20.99
N ASP A 9 -0.39 -1.80 -22.27
CA ASP A 9 -1.60 -2.38 -22.84
C ASP A 9 -2.06 -3.63 -22.06
N LYS A 10 -1.14 -4.51 -21.63
CA LYS A 10 -1.49 -5.69 -20.81
C LYS A 10 -2.09 -5.30 -19.46
N VAL A 11 -1.55 -4.28 -18.80
CA VAL A 11 -2.09 -3.78 -17.52
C VAL A 11 -3.49 -3.20 -17.73
N TYR A 12 -3.70 -2.41 -18.79
CA TYR A 12 -4.99 -1.80 -19.09
C TYR A 12 -6.06 -2.79 -19.61
N THR A 13 -5.64 -3.94 -20.14
CA THR A 13 -6.55 -4.95 -20.73
C THR A 13 -6.71 -6.21 -19.89
N ALA A 14 -6.10 -6.28 -18.70
CA ALA A 14 -6.21 -7.43 -17.83
C ALA A 14 -7.66 -7.64 -17.35
N ASP A 15 -8.21 -8.83 -17.62
CA ASP A 15 -9.59 -9.19 -17.31
C ASP A 15 -9.78 -9.72 -15.88
N ASN A 16 -8.70 -10.12 -15.21
CA ASN A 16 -8.74 -10.70 -13.86
C ASN A 16 -7.45 -10.43 -13.07
N HIS A 17 -7.51 -10.68 -11.77
CA HIS A 17 -6.41 -10.44 -10.81
C HIS A 17 -5.11 -11.13 -11.22
N LYS A 18 -5.18 -12.38 -11.72
CA LYS A 18 -3.98 -13.14 -12.09
C LYS A 18 -3.26 -12.50 -13.29
N ASP A 19 -4.01 -12.18 -14.33
CA ASP A 19 -3.45 -11.59 -15.56
C ASP A 19 -2.87 -10.19 -15.30
N LEU A 20 -3.51 -9.44 -14.39
CA LEU A 20 -3.04 -8.14 -13.94
C LEU A 20 -1.69 -8.26 -13.20
N MET A 21 -1.56 -9.24 -12.30
CA MET A 21 -0.31 -9.48 -11.58
C MET A 21 0.81 -9.97 -12.51
N GLU A 22 0.50 -10.82 -13.50
CA GLU A 22 1.48 -11.22 -14.54
C GLU A 22 1.95 -10.00 -15.35
N ALA A 23 1.05 -9.07 -15.70
CA ALA A 23 1.41 -7.85 -16.41
C ALA A 23 2.34 -6.93 -15.60
N TYR A 24 2.13 -6.82 -14.28
CA TYR A 24 3.06 -6.11 -13.40
C TYR A 24 4.42 -6.79 -13.30
N GLY A 25 4.47 -8.12 -13.25
CA GLY A 25 5.73 -8.88 -13.29
C GLY A 25 6.56 -8.55 -14.53
N ASP A 26 5.93 -8.58 -15.71
CA ASP A 26 6.55 -8.21 -16.99
C ASP A 26 7.01 -6.73 -17.03
N TRP A 27 6.39 -5.86 -16.22
CA TRP A 27 6.69 -4.43 -16.18
C TRP A 27 7.74 -4.03 -15.13
N ALA A 28 8.06 -4.91 -14.18
CA ALA A 28 8.81 -4.56 -12.96
C ALA A 28 10.14 -3.83 -13.22
N GLU A 29 10.94 -4.26 -14.20
CA GLU A 29 12.24 -3.63 -14.52
C GLU A 29 12.12 -2.20 -15.06
N ASN A 30 11.04 -1.88 -15.78
CA ASN A 30 10.81 -0.55 -16.37
C ASN A 30 9.80 0.29 -15.57
N TYR A 31 9.16 -0.31 -14.56
CA TYR A 31 8.07 0.29 -13.80
C TYR A 31 8.45 1.65 -13.24
N ASP A 32 9.60 1.75 -12.57
CA ASP A 32 10.04 2.99 -11.92
C ASP A 32 10.31 4.10 -12.95
N ALA A 33 10.95 3.78 -14.08
CA ALA A 33 11.23 4.75 -15.14
C ALA A 33 9.93 5.30 -15.77
N ASP A 34 8.95 4.43 -16.02
CA ASP A 34 7.70 4.86 -16.64
C ASP A 34 6.75 5.55 -15.64
N THR A 35 6.57 4.98 -14.45
CA THR A 35 5.62 5.52 -13.47
C THR A 35 6.13 6.78 -12.78
N VAL A 36 7.39 6.82 -12.37
CA VAL A 36 7.93 7.96 -11.63
C VAL A 36 8.34 9.07 -12.58
N GLU A 37 9.14 8.76 -13.61
CA GLU A 37 9.66 9.81 -14.50
C GLU A 37 8.64 10.24 -15.57
N ALA A 38 7.86 9.30 -16.14
CA ALA A 38 6.91 9.64 -17.20
C ALA A 38 5.53 10.03 -16.66
N PHE A 39 4.94 9.27 -15.73
CA PHE A 39 3.59 9.53 -15.22
C PHE A 39 3.53 10.44 -13.99
N GLY A 40 4.68 10.72 -13.36
CA GLY A 40 4.76 11.60 -12.20
C GLY A 40 4.07 11.00 -10.98
N TYR A 41 4.37 9.74 -10.66
CA TYR A 41 3.84 9.03 -9.51
C TYR A 41 4.36 9.64 -8.19
N VAL A 42 3.44 10.20 -7.39
CA VAL A 42 3.79 10.93 -6.15
C VAL A 42 3.25 10.29 -4.87
N ALA A 43 2.43 9.25 -4.99
CA ALA A 43 1.82 8.57 -3.85
C ALA A 43 2.83 8.09 -2.78
N PRO A 44 4.03 7.58 -3.13
CA PRO A 44 5.02 7.18 -2.13
C PRO A 44 5.47 8.34 -1.23
N GLU A 45 5.79 9.48 -1.83
CA GLU A 45 6.31 10.66 -1.11
C GLU A 45 5.23 11.33 -0.25
N ILE A 46 4.01 11.47 -0.76
CA ILE A 46 2.91 12.07 0.03
C ILE A 46 2.51 11.15 1.20
N THR A 47 2.55 9.83 1.00
CA THR A 47 2.22 8.86 2.06
C THR A 47 3.29 8.86 3.14
N ALA A 48 4.57 8.89 2.74
CA ALA A 48 5.68 9.01 3.69
C ALA A 48 5.58 10.30 4.53
N ARG A 49 5.11 11.41 3.95
CA ARG A 49 4.82 12.67 4.68
C ARG A 49 3.63 12.55 5.61
N ALA A 50 2.57 11.86 5.21
CA ALA A 50 1.42 11.62 6.08
C ALA A 50 1.83 10.80 7.30
N LEU A 51 2.62 9.73 7.10
CA LEU A 51 3.15 8.90 8.19
C LEU A 51 4.02 9.71 9.16
N GLU A 52 4.92 10.56 8.66
CA GLU A 52 5.81 11.41 9.46
C GLU A 52 5.08 12.35 10.43
N ARG A 53 3.85 12.76 10.09
CA ARG A 53 3.03 13.62 10.96
C ARG A 53 2.49 12.90 12.19
N VAL A 54 2.37 11.57 12.14
CA VAL A 54 1.67 10.77 13.17
C VAL A 54 2.56 9.73 13.84
N VAL A 55 3.62 9.26 13.16
CA VAL A 55 4.57 8.29 13.70
C VAL A 55 5.93 8.96 13.89
N PRO A 56 6.42 9.12 15.12
CA PRO A 56 7.78 9.61 15.33
C PRO A 56 8.82 8.67 14.68
N VAL A 57 9.89 9.24 14.14
CA VAL A 57 11.01 8.48 13.53
C VAL A 57 11.70 7.54 14.53
N THR A 58 11.45 7.70 15.83
CA THR A 58 12.06 6.90 16.89
C THR A 58 11.64 5.42 16.81
N SER A 59 12.54 4.59 16.25
CA SER A 59 12.49 3.11 16.24
C SER A 59 11.17 2.47 15.80
N ALA A 60 10.36 3.18 15.00
CA ALA A 60 9.12 2.62 14.48
C ALA A 60 9.39 1.46 13.53
N ARG A 61 8.80 0.31 13.83
CA ARG A 61 8.76 -0.88 12.97
C ARG A 61 7.58 -0.75 12.03
N ILE A 62 7.87 -0.64 10.73
CA ILE A 62 6.89 -0.32 9.70
C ILE A 62 6.79 -1.47 8.69
N LEU A 63 5.57 -1.84 8.32
CA LEU A 63 5.29 -2.74 7.20
C LEU A 63 4.85 -1.92 5.98
N ASP A 64 5.48 -2.15 4.83
CA ASP A 64 4.99 -1.75 3.51
C ASP A 64 4.24 -2.91 2.85
N ALA A 65 2.91 -2.79 2.80
CA ALA A 65 1.99 -3.81 2.33
C ALA A 65 1.62 -3.58 0.86
N GLY A 66 2.13 -4.44 -0.02
CA GLY A 66 2.11 -4.23 -1.47
C GLY A 66 3.21 -3.26 -1.89
N CYS A 67 4.46 -3.56 -1.51
CA CYS A 67 5.56 -2.63 -1.61
C CYS A 67 6.02 -2.34 -3.06
N GLY A 68 5.60 -3.15 -4.03
CA GLY A 68 6.07 -3.11 -5.40
C GLY A 68 7.60 -3.13 -5.47
N THR A 69 8.18 -2.21 -6.24
CA THR A 69 9.62 -2.01 -6.36
C THR A 69 10.25 -1.27 -5.17
N GLY A 70 9.50 -0.92 -4.13
CA GLY A 70 10.02 -0.37 -2.88
C GLY A 70 10.15 1.16 -2.80
N GLN A 71 9.44 1.91 -3.65
CA GLN A 71 9.52 3.37 -3.69
C GLN A 71 9.10 4.05 -2.37
N VAL A 72 8.12 3.50 -1.65
CA VAL A 72 7.66 4.05 -0.36
C VAL A 72 8.77 3.95 0.68
N ALA A 73 9.51 2.85 0.73
CA ALA A 73 10.63 2.72 1.63
C ALA A 73 11.79 3.66 1.33
N GLU A 74 12.07 3.99 0.07
CA GLU A 74 13.06 5.02 -0.27
C GLU A 74 12.65 6.39 0.31
N ALA A 75 11.37 6.75 0.15
CA ALA A 75 10.82 7.97 0.74
C ALA A 75 10.89 7.95 2.28
N LEU A 76 10.52 6.84 2.92
CA LEU A 76 10.62 6.68 4.38
C LEU A 76 12.07 6.70 4.89
N ARG A 77 13.01 6.09 4.16
CA ARG A 77 14.45 6.14 4.49
C ARG A 77 14.97 7.57 4.47
N SER A 78 14.56 8.38 3.49
CA SER A 78 14.93 9.79 3.41
C SER A 78 14.46 10.61 4.61
N LYS A 79 13.40 10.15 5.30
CA LYS A 79 12.83 10.73 6.53
C LYS A 79 13.44 10.16 7.81
N GLY A 80 14.35 9.19 7.70
CA GLY A 80 15.07 8.61 8.83
C GLY A 80 14.47 7.31 9.40
N TYR A 81 13.40 6.77 8.81
CA TYR A 81 12.86 5.49 9.26
C TYR A 81 13.81 4.33 8.92
N GLY A 82 13.99 3.43 9.89
CA GLY A 82 15.07 2.44 9.88
C GLY A 82 14.62 0.98 9.76
N ASP A 83 13.51 0.63 10.42
CA ASP A 83 13.04 -0.75 10.59
C ASP A 83 11.85 -1.02 9.67
N LEU A 84 12.14 -1.09 8.37
CA LEU A 84 11.16 -1.27 7.31
C LEU A 84 11.09 -2.74 6.90
N HIS A 85 9.90 -3.31 6.88
CA HIS A 85 9.59 -4.66 6.42
C HIS A 85 8.61 -4.53 5.25
N ALA A 86 8.61 -5.48 4.33
CA ALA A 86 7.76 -5.39 3.15
C ALA A 86 7.16 -6.74 2.77
N LEU A 87 5.98 -6.65 2.16
CA LEU A 87 5.38 -7.75 1.43
C LEU A 87 4.84 -7.29 0.09
N ASP A 88 4.84 -8.20 -0.88
CA ASP A 88 4.20 -8.01 -2.17
C ASP A 88 3.78 -9.38 -2.76
N TYR A 89 2.79 -9.37 -3.64
CA TYR A 89 2.35 -10.58 -4.32
C TYR A 89 3.37 -11.02 -5.39
N SER A 90 3.99 -10.07 -6.09
CA SER A 90 4.89 -10.32 -7.21
C SER A 90 6.31 -10.58 -6.73
N SER A 91 6.80 -11.79 -6.93
CA SER A 91 8.21 -12.13 -6.68
C SER A 91 9.18 -11.32 -7.52
N ASP A 92 8.76 -10.85 -8.70
CA ASP A 92 9.62 -10.06 -9.58
C ASP A 92 9.74 -8.60 -9.10
N MET A 93 8.65 -8.02 -8.58
CA MET A 93 8.70 -6.74 -7.88
C MET A 93 9.61 -6.81 -6.64
N LEU A 94 9.51 -7.90 -5.87
CA LEU A 94 10.36 -8.10 -4.69
C LEU A 94 11.85 -8.21 -5.03
N LYS A 95 12.22 -8.79 -6.18
CA LYS A 95 13.63 -8.81 -6.63
C LYS A 95 14.16 -7.40 -6.85
N VAL A 96 13.37 -6.53 -7.51
CA VAL A 96 13.74 -5.12 -7.71
C VAL A 96 13.84 -4.38 -6.37
N ALA A 97 12.89 -4.61 -5.46
CA ALA A 97 12.91 -4.02 -4.13
C ALA A 97 14.12 -4.46 -3.28
N GLU A 98 14.55 -5.72 -3.43
CA GLU A 98 15.73 -6.27 -2.75
C GLU A 98 17.03 -5.53 -3.16
N GLU A 99 17.17 -5.19 -4.44
CA GLU A 99 18.35 -4.49 -4.97
C GLU A 99 18.55 -3.10 -4.33
N LYS A 100 17.46 -2.45 -3.91
CA LYS A 100 17.49 -1.13 -3.26
C LYS A 100 18.05 -1.17 -1.83
N LYS A 101 18.06 -2.34 -1.19
CA LYS A 101 18.60 -2.55 0.18
C LYS A 101 17.99 -1.60 1.23
N VAL A 102 16.73 -1.22 1.04
CA VAL A 102 15.98 -0.33 1.95
C VAL A 102 15.17 -1.08 3.00
N TYR A 103 14.88 -2.35 2.77
CA TYR A 103 14.12 -3.20 3.69
C TYR A 103 15.01 -4.08 4.56
N ARG A 104 14.54 -4.35 5.77
CA ARG A 104 15.09 -5.35 6.69
C ARG A 104 14.60 -6.75 6.35
N SER A 105 13.38 -6.88 5.83
CA SER A 105 12.82 -8.13 5.34
C SER A 105 11.86 -7.88 4.18
N LEU A 106 11.78 -8.86 3.27
CA LEU A 106 10.90 -8.90 2.11
C LEU A 106 10.22 -10.28 2.11
N LYS A 107 8.89 -10.32 2.01
CA LYS A 107 8.11 -11.56 2.00
C LYS A 107 7.12 -11.56 0.83
N GLN A 108 7.09 -12.64 0.06
CA GLN A 108 6.01 -12.82 -0.89
C GLN A 108 4.73 -13.19 -0.15
N ALA A 109 3.68 -12.38 -0.28
CA ALA A 109 2.39 -12.62 0.35
C ALA A 109 1.24 -12.00 -0.46
N ASP A 110 0.07 -12.60 -0.30
CA ASP A 110 -1.17 -12.17 -0.95
C ASP A 110 -2.04 -11.47 0.08
N LEU A 111 -2.26 -10.16 -0.09
CA LEU A 111 -3.08 -9.36 0.83
C LEU A 111 -4.58 -9.71 0.82
N SER A 112 -5.03 -10.52 -0.14
CA SER A 112 -6.39 -11.10 -0.12
C SER A 112 -6.51 -12.31 0.81
N LYS A 113 -5.41 -12.75 1.43
CA LYS A 113 -5.35 -13.92 2.30
C LYS A 113 -4.77 -13.54 3.68
N PRO A 114 -5.05 -14.35 4.72
CA PRO A 114 -4.40 -14.18 6.01
C PRO A 114 -2.88 -14.19 5.87
N LEU A 115 -2.24 -13.18 6.44
CA LEU A 115 -0.80 -13.02 6.46
C LEU A 115 -0.21 -13.85 7.60
N ASP A 116 0.85 -14.58 7.28
CA ASP A 116 1.68 -15.27 8.28
C ASP A 116 2.59 -14.25 8.99
N ILE A 117 1.95 -13.43 9.81
CA ILE A 117 2.48 -12.33 10.63
C ILE A 117 1.66 -12.34 11.93
N GLU A 118 2.32 -12.18 13.07
CA GLU A 118 1.65 -12.08 14.38
C GLU A 118 0.76 -10.83 14.47
N ASP A 119 -0.28 -10.90 15.30
CA ASP A 119 -1.09 -9.73 15.65
C ASP A 119 -0.19 -8.65 16.29
N ASP A 120 -0.55 -7.38 16.12
CA ASP A 120 0.11 -6.24 16.75
C ASP A 120 1.63 -6.11 16.49
N ALA A 121 2.12 -6.69 15.38
CA ALA A 121 3.55 -6.81 15.09
C ALA A 121 4.23 -5.49 14.66
N TYR A 122 3.46 -4.51 14.18
CA TYR A 122 3.97 -3.26 13.61
C TYR A 122 3.43 -2.02 14.31
N ASP A 123 4.29 -1.00 14.44
CA ASP A 123 3.91 0.32 14.95
C ASP A 123 3.13 1.12 13.90
N ALA A 124 3.41 0.84 12.62
CA ALA A 124 2.67 1.41 11.52
C ALA A 124 2.68 0.52 10.27
N VAL A 125 1.67 0.70 9.43
CA VAL A 125 1.55 0.05 8.14
C VAL A 125 1.33 1.10 7.06
N VAL A 126 2.02 0.95 5.93
CA VAL A 126 1.77 1.72 4.71
C VAL A 126 1.27 0.79 3.61
N CYS A 127 0.31 1.24 2.79
CA CYS A 127 -0.23 0.47 1.67
C CYS A 127 -0.53 1.42 0.50
N VAL A 128 0.38 1.47 -0.48
CA VAL A 128 0.42 2.56 -1.48
C VAL A 128 0.39 2.01 -2.89
N GLY A 129 -0.63 2.40 -3.66
CA GLY A 129 -0.83 1.91 -5.04
C GLY A 129 -1.36 0.48 -5.14
N THR A 130 -1.64 -0.16 -4.01
CA THR A 130 -2.21 -1.52 -3.92
C THR A 130 -3.74 -1.52 -3.95
N LEU A 131 -4.38 -0.54 -3.30
CA LEU A 131 -5.84 -0.42 -3.24
C LEU A 131 -6.35 0.34 -4.47
N THR A 132 -6.52 -0.42 -5.54
CA THR A 132 -6.94 0.08 -6.85
C THR A 132 -7.81 -0.98 -7.55
N TYR A 133 -8.27 -0.69 -8.76
CA TYR A 133 -9.19 -1.51 -9.54
C TYR A 133 -8.73 -2.98 -9.63
N GLY A 134 -9.49 -3.89 -9.00
CA GLY A 134 -9.29 -5.34 -9.11
C GLY A 134 -7.99 -5.91 -8.50
N HIS A 135 -7.22 -5.10 -7.77
CA HIS A 135 -5.96 -5.55 -7.18
C HIS A 135 -6.18 -6.27 -5.85
N VAL A 136 -6.78 -5.61 -4.88
CA VAL A 136 -7.03 -6.20 -3.56
C VAL A 136 -8.39 -5.70 -3.09
N ASP A 137 -9.24 -6.58 -2.60
CA ASP A 137 -10.55 -6.16 -2.10
C ASP A 137 -10.47 -5.42 -0.75
N ALA A 138 -11.60 -4.88 -0.30
CA ALA A 138 -11.65 -4.15 0.95
C ALA A 138 -11.41 -5.03 2.20
N ALA A 139 -11.43 -6.36 2.08
CA ALA A 139 -11.16 -7.26 3.21
C ALA A 139 -9.69 -7.18 3.66
N ALA A 140 -8.78 -6.71 2.82
CA ALA A 140 -7.39 -6.49 3.21
C ALA A 140 -7.24 -5.53 4.40
N PHE A 141 -8.18 -4.60 4.61
CA PHE A 141 -8.15 -3.74 5.80
C PHE A 141 -8.13 -4.55 7.10
N ASP A 142 -8.74 -5.72 7.13
CA ASP A 142 -8.79 -6.56 8.34
C ASP A 142 -7.40 -7.06 8.72
N GLU A 143 -6.60 -7.48 7.74
CA GLU A 143 -5.22 -7.89 7.95
C GLU A 143 -4.31 -6.70 8.27
N LEU A 144 -4.51 -5.54 7.61
CA LEU A 144 -3.73 -4.33 7.92
C LEU A 144 -3.97 -3.88 9.36
N ILE A 145 -5.22 -3.94 9.84
CA ILE A 145 -5.55 -3.63 11.24
C ILE A 145 -4.96 -4.68 12.17
N ARG A 146 -5.17 -5.98 11.90
CA ARG A 146 -4.68 -7.07 12.77
C ARG A 146 -3.18 -7.03 13.04
N VAL A 147 -2.36 -6.75 12.01
CA VAL A 147 -0.90 -6.70 12.16
C VAL A 147 -0.39 -5.38 12.74
N THR A 148 -1.24 -4.37 12.86
CA THR A 148 -0.92 -3.06 13.44
C THR A 148 -1.32 -3.04 14.90
N ARG A 149 -0.38 -2.74 15.79
CA ARG A 149 -0.69 -2.69 17.23
C ARG A 149 -1.78 -1.66 17.57
N PRO A 150 -2.45 -1.77 18.72
CA PRO A 150 -3.21 -0.68 19.32
C PRO A 150 -2.41 0.63 19.36
N ASP A 151 -3.07 1.73 19.03
CA ASP A 151 -2.49 3.07 18.86
C ASP A 151 -1.44 3.19 17.72
N GLY A 152 -1.23 2.11 16.95
CA GLY A 152 -0.47 2.12 15.70
C GLY A 152 -1.26 2.78 14.57
N HIS A 153 -0.55 3.17 13.51
CA HIS A 153 -1.14 3.95 12.41
C HIS A 153 -1.08 3.22 11.08
N ILE A 154 -2.12 3.37 10.27
CA ILE A 154 -2.18 2.83 8.91
C ILE A 154 -2.33 4.00 7.95
N CYS A 155 -1.38 4.16 7.03
CA CYS A 155 -1.44 5.16 5.96
C CYS A 155 -1.58 4.46 4.61
N PHE A 156 -2.61 4.78 3.84
CA PHE A 156 -2.84 4.13 2.56
C PHE A 156 -3.41 5.08 1.52
N THR A 157 -3.27 4.69 0.26
CA THR A 157 -3.90 5.41 -0.87
C THR A 157 -4.92 4.51 -1.54
N ILE A 158 -6.06 5.08 -1.92
CA ILE A 158 -7.03 4.44 -2.79
C ILE A 158 -7.13 5.26 -4.06
N ARG A 159 -6.87 4.66 -5.22
CA ARG A 159 -6.94 5.37 -6.51
C ARG A 159 -8.34 5.95 -6.72
N GLU A 160 -8.39 7.16 -7.29
CA GLU A 160 -9.66 7.81 -7.64
C GLU A 160 -10.54 6.90 -8.52
N GLY A 161 -11.85 6.91 -8.25
CA GLY A 161 -12.89 6.03 -8.78
C GLY A 161 -13.00 4.67 -8.08
N ALA A 162 -11.87 4.01 -7.77
CA ALA A 162 -11.90 2.74 -7.03
C ALA A 162 -12.48 2.91 -5.61
N TYR A 163 -12.26 4.07 -5.00
CA TYR A 163 -12.77 4.44 -3.67
C TYR A 163 -14.29 4.25 -3.50
N GLU A 164 -15.07 4.59 -4.52
CA GLU A 164 -16.53 4.49 -4.49
C GLU A 164 -17.01 3.14 -5.07
N ASP A 165 -16.38 2.69 -6.16
CA ASP A 165 -16.89 1.58 -6.95
C ASP A 165 -16.55 0.17 -6.40
N TYR A 166 -15.51 0.06 -5.55
CA TYR A 166 -14.99 -1.23 -5.06
C TYR A 166 -15.28 -1.49 -3.58
N GLY A 167 -16.23 -0.75 -2.98
CA GLY A 167 -16.70 -1.00 -1.61
C GLY A 167 -15.69 -0.67 -0.51
N TYR A 168 -14.55 -0.04 -0.83
CA TYR A 168 -13.57 0.38 0.16
C TYR A 168 -14.19 1.34 1.18
N ARG A 169 -14.95 2.35 0.72
CA ARG A 169 -15.58 3.30 1.63
C ARG A 169 -16.57 2.63 2.58
N ASP A 170 -17.41 1.73 2.09
CA ASP A 170 -18.38 1.01 2.91
C ASP A 170 -17.68 0.17 3.99
N ARG A 171 -16.59 -0.53 3.63
CA ARG A 171 -15.80 -1.29 4.60
C ARG A 171 -15.12 -0.38 5.63
N MET A 172 -14.58 0.76 5.19
CA MET A 172 -13.98 1.74 6.10
C MET A 172 -14.98 2.24 7.15
N ILE A 173 -16.20 2.60 6.72
CA ILE A 173 -17.30 3.01 7.61
C ILE A 173 -17.68 1.88 8.57
N ALA A 174 -17.74 0.64 8.08
CA ALA A 174 -18.07 -0.51 8.92
C ALA A 174 -17.03 -0.72 10.03
N LEU A 175 -15.73 -0.58 9.70
CA LEU A 175 -14.62 -0.70 10.64
C LEU A 175 -14.57 0.47 11.64
N GLU A 176 -14.90 1.70 11.21
CA GLU A 176 -15.09 2.85 12.09
C GLU A 176 -16.23 2.59 13.10
N ARG A 177 -17.37 2.07 12.63
CA ARG A 177 -18.54 1.75 13.49
C ARG A 177 -18.28 0.59 14.45
N ALA A 178 -17.42 -0.33 14.06
CA ALA A 178 -16.97 -1.44 14.89
C ALA A 178 -15.89 -1.03 15.90
N ASP A 179 -15.47 0.23 15.91
CA ASP A 179 -14.39 0.74 16.76
C ASP A 179 -13.10 -0.06 16.57
N ALA A 180 -12.81 -0.50 15.34
CA ALA A 180 -11.58 -1.22 15.00
C ALA A 180 -10.42 -0.25 14.70
N TRP A 181 -10.76 0.95 14.21
CA TRP A 181 -9.84 2.04 13.93
C TRP A 181 -10.58 3.39 13.98
N GLU A 182 -9.82 4.47 14.08
CA GLU A 182 -10.34 5.84 14.03
C GLU A 182 -9.68 6.62 12.89
N LEU A 183 -10.47 7.44 12.19
CA LEU A 183 -9.98 8.30 11.13
C LEU A 183 -9.14 9.45 11.73
N VAL A 184 -7.88 9.56 11.30
CA VAL A 184 -6.98 10.67 11.66
C VAL A 184 -7.01 11.76 10.58
N SER A 185 -6.88 11.37 9.31
CA SER A 185 -6.99 12.29 8.18
C SER A 185 -7.40 11.56 6.90
N MET A 186 -8.18 12.24 6.07
CA MET A 186 -8.52 11.78 4.72
C MET A 186 -8.56 12.99 3.81
N GLU A 187 -7.73 12.98 2.77
CA GLU A 187 -7.60 14.08 1.82
C GLU A 187 -7.53 13.58 0.38
N ASP A 188 -8.00 14.41 -0.56
CA ASP A 188 -7.74 14.23 -1.97
C ASP A 188 -6.30 14.64 -2.26
N ALA A 189 -5.57 13.81 -3.00
CA ALA A 189 -4.20 14.06 -3.37
C ALA A 189 -3.91 13.62 -4.81
N ASP A 190 -2.86 14.20 -5.39
CA ASP A 190 -2.34 13.74 -6.67
C ASP A 190 -1.82 12.30 -6.55
N TYR A 191 -2.09 11.48 -7.57
CA TYR A 191 -1.57 10.12 -7.67
C TYR A 191 -0.58 10.02 -8.84
N LEU A 192 -1.03 10.31 -10.06
CA LEU A 192 -0.20 10.47 -11.26
C LEU A 192 -0.37 11.89 -11.80
N ARG A 193 0.58 12.77 -11.51
CA ARG A 193 0.45 14.20 -11.82
C ARG A 193 0.34 14.50 -13.31
N ASN A 194 1.11 13.79 -14.12
CA ASN A 194 1.17 14.07 -15.55
C ASN A 194 -0.07 13.56 -16.29
N GLU A 195 -0.79 12.61 -15.67
CA GLU A 195 -2.02 12.01 -16.20
C GLU A 195 -3.29 12.59 -15.56
N ASN A 196 -3.15 13.57 -14.64
CA ASN A 196 -4.26 14.18 -13.90
C ASN A 196 -5.16 13.13 -13.19
N VAL A 197 -4.52 12.15 -12.54
CA VAL A 197 -5.19 11.10 -11.75
C VAL A 197 -4.98 11.38 -10.27
N GLY A 198 -6.06 11.38 -9.49
CA GLY A 198 -6.02 11.52 -8.04
C GLY A 198 -6.08 10.21 -7.24
N CYS A 199 -5.97 10.34 -5.93
CA CYS A 199 -6.29 9.30 -4.95
C CYS A 199 -6.88 9.91 -3.67
N LYS A 200 -7.54 9.06 -2.87
CA LYS A 200 -7.76 9.34 -1.46
C LYS A 200 -6.52 8.92 -0.68
N LEU A 201 -5.88 9.86 -0.01
CA LEU A 201 -4.83 9.58 0.98
C LEU A 201 -5.47 9.54 2.37
N CYS A 202 -5.35 8.39 3.03
CA CYS A 202 -5.99 8.10 4.29
C CYS A 202 -4.97 7.77 5.37
N THR A 203 -5.21 8.26 6.58
CA THR A 203 -4.50 7.87 7.80
C THR A 203 -5.52 7.50 8.86
N TYR A 204 -5.37 6.29 9.41
CA TYR A 204 -6.17 5.76 10.50
C TYR A 204 -5.27 5.36 11.66
N LYS A 205 -5.82 5.41 12.89
CA LYS A 205 -5.19 4.87 14.09
C LYS A 205 -5.97 3.63 14.53
N VAL A 206 -5.27 2.52 14.78
CA VAL A 206 -5.89 1.29 15.29
C VAL A 206 -6.27 1.46 16.75
N THR A 207 -7.47 1.03 17.12
CA THR A 207 -7.98 1.12 18.50
C THR A 207 -7.54 -0.09 19.32
N ALA A 208 -7.70 -0.02 20.64
CA ALA A 208 -7.37 -1.14 21.54
C ALA A 208 -8.23 -2.41 21.35
N GLY A 209 -9.31 -2.34 20.56
CA GLY A 209 -10.15 -3.48 20.20
C GLY A 209 -9.81 -4.11 18.84
N GLY A 210 -8.72 -3.69 18.21
CA GLY A 210 -8.41 -3.75 16.77
C GLY A 210 -8.33 -5.11 16.05
N SER A 211 -8.83 -6.20 16.61
CA SER A 211 -9.02 -7.43 15.82
C SER A 211 -10.52 -7.63 15.63
N PRO A 212 -11.10 -7.31 14.45
CA PRO A 212 -12.49 -7.63 14.20
C PRO A 212 -12.66 -9.13 14.39
N ALA A 213 -13.52 -9.55 15.33
CA ALA A 213 -13.83 -10.95 15.52
C ALA A 213 -14.21 -11.54 14.16
N VAL A 214 -13.42 -12.51 13.67
CA VAL A 214 -13.71 -13.22 12.42
C VAL A 214 -15.16 -13.72 12.53
N PRO A 215 -16.08 -13.29 11.66
CA PRO A 215 -17.44 -13.80 11.72
C PRO A 215 -17.39 -15.31 11.49
N ALA A 216 -17.95 -16.06 12.44
CA ALA A 216 -18.05 -17.50 12.43
C ALA A 216 -18.91 -18.03 11.27
#